data_AF-A0A254QYF7-F1
#
_entry.id   AF-A0A254QYF7-F1
#
_cell.length_a   1.000
_cell.length_b   1.000
_cell.length_c   1.000
_cell.angle_alpha   90.00
_cell.angle_beta   90.00
_cell.angle_gamma   90.00
#
_symmetry.space_group_name_H-M   'P 1'
#
loop_
_entity.id
_entity.type
_entity.pdbx_description
1 polymer ?
#
loop_
_entity_poly.entity_id
_entity_poly.type
_entity_poly.pdbx_seq_one_letter_code
_entity_poly.pdbx_strand_id
1 'polypeptide(L)' 'MIIENTLEAPLLEFITEERKKCLSAREWKFRLAGFGYGIKEDNGRSFVVQLRNGSDLGTLPSNLH' A
#
# COMPACT_ATOMS: atom_id res chain seq x y z
N MET A 1 -16.69 -6.17 10.77
CA MET A 1 -16.59 -6.93 9.50
C MET A 1 -15.68 -6.11 8.59
N ILE A 2 -14.38 -6.37 8.60
CA ILE A 2 -13.46 -5.73 7.65
C ILE A 2 -13.67 -6.50 6.34
N ILE A 3 -14.23 -5.83 5.34
CA ILE A 3 -14.40 -6.39 4.01
C ILE A 3 -12.98 -6.47 3.43
N GLU A 4 -12.47 -7.68 3.14
CA GLU A 4 -11.17 -7.83 2.47
C GLU A 4 -11.30 -7.27 1.04
N ASN A 5 -11.05 -5.98 0.89
CA ASN A 5 -11.03 -5.34 -0.42
C ASN A 5 -9.71 -5.69 -1.08
N THR A 6 -9.76 -6.57 -2.08
CA THR A 6 -8.61 -6.85 -2.95
C THR A 6 -8.23 -5.55 -3.67
N LEU A 7 -6.94 -5.19 -3.60
CA LEU A 7 -6.43 -4.04 -4.35
C LEU A 7 -6.68 -4.20 -5.84
N GLU A 8 -7.07 -3.11 -6.49
CA GLU A 8 -7.17 -3.09 -7.95
C GLU A 8 -5.83 -3.48 -8.59
N ALA A 9 -5.87 -4.36 -9.58
CA ALA A 9 -4.68 -4.91 -10.22
C ALA A 9 -3.68 -3.82 -10.70
N PRO A 10 -4.11 -2.72 -11.35
CA PRO A 10 -3.19 -1.67 -11.78
C PRO A 10 -2.49 -0.96 -10.62
N LEU A 11 -3.19 -0.79 -9.49
CA LEU A 11 -2.64 -0.16 -8.30
C LEU A 11 -1.66 -1.09 -7.60
N LEU A 12 -1.98 -2.39 -7.51
CA LEU A 12 -1.08 -3.39 -6.96
C LEU A 12 0.23 -3.49 -7.76
N GLU A 13 0.15 -3.49 -9.09
CA GLU A 13 1.33 -3.48 -9.97
C GLU A 13 2.17 -2.23 -9.74
N PHE A 14 1.54 -1.05 -9.73
CA PHE A 14 2.23 0.22 -9.45
C PHE A 14 2.98 0.18 -8.12
N ILE A 15 2.30 -0.22 -7.04
CA ILE A 15 2.88 -0.30 -5.70
C ILE A 15 4.03 -1.30 -5.65
N THR A 16 3.91 -2.43 -6.35
CA THR A 16 4.93 -3.48 -6.45
C THR A 16 6.17 -2.99 -7.21
N GLU A 17 5.99 -2.30 -8.34
CA GLU A 17 7.09 -1.73 -9.11
C GLU A 17 7.82 -0.63 -8.33
N GLU A 18 7.09 0.18 -7.56
CA GLU A 18 7.69 1.18 -6.68
C GLU A 18 8.47 0.53 -5.54
N ARG A 19 8.01 -0.61 -5.00
CA ARG A 19 8.73 -1.36 -3.95
C ARG A 19 10.09 -1.85 -4.45
N LYS A 20 10.17 -2.32 -5.69
CA LYS A 20 11.42 -2.78 -6.33
C LYS A 20 12.46 -1.68 -6.52
N LYS A 21 12.02 -0.42 -6.64
CA LYS A 21 12.90 0.75 -6.81
C LYS A 21 13.42 1.33 -5.49
N CYS A 22 12.95 0.83 -4.35
CA CYS A 22 13.29 1.35 -3.03
C CYS A 22 14.22 0.40 -2.29
N LEU A 23 15.22 0.96 -1.59
CA LEU A 23 16.17 0.18 -0.81
C LEU A 23 15.58 -0.24 0.53
N SER A 24 14.54 0.45 1.01
CA SER A 24 13.84 0.11 2.24
C SER A 24 12.33 0.34 2.16
N ALA A 25 11.59 -0.35 3.03
CA ALA A 25 10.16 -0.12 3.23
C ALA A 25 9.84 1.34 3.61
N ARG A 26 10.73 2.02 4.33
CA ARG A 26 10.55 3.41 4.75
C ARG A 26 10.63 4.38 3.58
N GLU A 27 11.62 4.21 2.70
CA GLU A 27 11.74 5.00 1.46
C GLU A 27 10.52 4.79 0.55
N TRP A 28 10.07 3.55 0.44
CA TRP A 28 8.90 3.21 -0.34
C TRP A 28 7.62 3.84 0.21
N LYS A 29 7.36 3.74 1.52
CA LYS A 29 6.24 4.43 2.18
C LYS A 29 6.30 5.95 1.96
N PHE A 30 7.50 6.53 2.02
CA PHE A 30 7.70 7.96 1.76
C PHE A 30 7.40 8.33 0.29
N ARG A 31 7.86 7.53 -0.68
CA ARG A 31 7.51 7.71 -2.10
C ARG A 31 6.02 7.62 -2.35
N LEU A 32 5.36 6.59 -1.81
CA LEU A 32 3.91 6.40 -1.95
C LEU A 32 3.13 7.58 -1.38
N ALA A 33 3.58 8.15 -0.26
CA ALA A 33 2.97 9.34 0.31
C ALA A 33 3.01 10.54 -0.65
N GLY A 34 4.08 10.66 -1.45
CA GLY A 34 4.18 11.65 -2.53
C GLY A 34 3.15 11.47 -3.66
N PHE A 35 2.67 10.24 -3.88
CA PHE A 35 1.57 9.93 -4.80
C PHE A 35 0.19 10.02 -4.14
N GLY A 36 0.12 10.35 -2.84
CA GLY A 36 -1.11 10.39 -2.08
C GLY A 36 -1.59 9.04 -1.58
N TYR A 37 -0.72 8.03 -1.51
CA TYR A 37 -1.00 6.71 -0.93
C TYR A 37 -0.22 6.50 0.38
N GLY A 38 -0.87 5.92 1.37
CA GLY A 38 -0.25 5.48 2.62
C GLY A 38 -0.30 3.96 2.74
N ILE A 39 0.69 3.37 3.40
CA ILE A 39 0.63 1.97 3.83
C ILE A 39 0.44 1.96 5.33
N LYS A 40 -0.64 1.34 5.77
CA LYS A 40 -0.89 1.03 7.17
C LYS A 40 -0.73 -0.46 7.40
N GLU A 41 -0.29 -0.82 8.60
CA GLU A 41 -0.17 -2.19 9.06
C GLU A 41 -1.12 -2.37 10.23
N ASP A 42 -2.01 -3.36 10.15
CA ASP A 42 -2.91 -3.77 11.24
C ASP A 42 -2.90 -5.28 11.36
N ASN A 43 -2.65 -5.80 12.56
CA ASN A 43 -2.66 -7.23 12.86
C ASN A 43 -1.84 -8.11 11.89
N GLY A 44 -0.69 -7.61 11.41
CA GLY A 44 0.19 -8.32 10.46
C GLY A 44 -0.27 -8.26 9.00
N ARG A 45 -1.32 -7.48 8.70
CA ARG A 45 -1.79 -7.21 7.34
C ARG A 45 -1.45 -5.78 6.97
N SER A 46 -0.84 -5.61 5.81
CA SER A 46 -0.61 -4.30 5.21
C SER A 46 -1.82 -3.90 4.37
N PHE A 47 -2.25 -2.64 4.42
CA PHE A 47 -3.30 -2.11 3.57
C PHE A 47 -2.93 -0.72 3.05
N VAL A 48 -3.33 -0.45 1.82
CA VAL A 48 -3.15 0.84 1.17
C VAL A 48 -4.33 1.71 1.52
N VAL A 49 -4.01 2.93 1.92
CA VAL A 49 -4.98 3.98 2.16
C VAL A 49 -4.69 5.14 1.23
N GLN A 50 -5.72 5.80 0.75
CA GLN A 50 -5.58 7.05 0.02
C GLN A 50 -5.48 8.20 1.04
N LEU A 51 -4.37 8.93 1.04
CA LEU A 51 -4.12 10.02 1.99
C LEU A 51 -5.07 11.21 1.77
N ARG A 52 -5.56 11.40 0.55
CA ARG A 52 -6.43 12.54 0.20
C ARG A 52 -7.77 12.53 0.95
N ASN A 53 -8.38 11.35 1.11
CA ASN A 53 -9.70 11.17 1.73
C ASN A 53 -9.68 10.21 2.93
N GLY A 54 -8.54 9.55 3.20
CA GLY A 54 -8.39 8.54 4.24
C GLY A 54 -9.06 7.22 3.91
N SER A 55 -9.50 6.99 2.67
CA SER A 55 -10.21 5.78 2.27
C SER A 55 -9.26 4.59 2.14
N ASP A 56 -9.66 3.44 2.67
CA ASP A 56 -8.94 2.18 2.49
C ASP A 56 -9.15 1.67 1.06
N LEU A 57 -8.07 1.57 0.28
CA LEU A 57 -8.11 1.10 -1.12
C LEU A 57 -8.01 -0.41 -1.21
N GLY A 58 -7.40 -1.07 -0.23
CA GLY A 58 -7.36 -2.53 -0.15
C GLY A 58 -6.11 -3.09 0.52
N THR A 59 -6.06 -4.41 0.65
CA THR A 59 -4.99 -5.11 1.37
C THR A 59 -3.81 -5.47 0.47
N LEU A 60 -2.59 -5.21 0.93
CA LEU A 60 -1.35 -5.65 0.31
C LEU A 60 -1.11 -7.15 0.57
N PRO A 61 -0.53 -7.86 -0.40
CA PRO A 61 -0.02 -9.21 -0.18
C PRO A 61 1.05 -9.21 0.91
N SER A 62 1.02 -10.18 1.82
CA SER A 62 1.96 -10.33 2.94
C SER A 62 3.43 -10.47 2.51
N ASN A 63 3.66 -10.86 1.25
CA ASN A 63 4.99 -11.01 0.68
C ASN A 63 5.63 -9.68 0.24
N LEU A 64 4.92 -8.55 0.38
CA LEU A 64 5.37 -7.23 -0.04
C LEU A 64 5.70 -6.37 1.19
N HIS A 65 6.85 -6.65 1.82
CA HIS A 65 7.44 -5.88 2.93
C HIS A 65 8.71 -5.18 2.46
#